data_AF-A0A8S4PHZ1-F1
#
_entry.id   AF-A0A8S4PHZ1-F1
#
_cell.length_a   1.000
_cell.length_b   1.000
_cell.length_c   1.000
_cell.angle_alpha   90.00
_cell.angle_beta   90.00
_cell.angle_gamma   90.00
#
_symmetry.space_group_name_H-M   'P 1'
#
loop_
_entity.id
_entity.type
_entity.pdbx_description
1 polymer ?
#
loop_
_entity_poly.entity_id
_entity_poly.type
_entity_poly.pdbx_seq_one_letter_code
_entity_poly.pdbx_strand_id
1 'polypeptide(L)'
;MRNNGFAGVMVWSVDLDDFDGTKCRSSTESYPLLRAINRALGPRATPGTRRPGGRIVRTTPDIRTPVPRTRPTTPDDSTIKTQTTRKPDGTTRTETTTRQSTMPQSTRPGGTFDCLNVDDGTYPNPNDCTGYVQCNHGIAHIMPCAPGLVFNPLMKYCDWPYNVPNCKVN
;
A
#
# COMPACT_ATOMS: atom_id res chain seq x y z
N MET A 1 10.42 23.41 19.15
CA MET A 1 10.81 21.99 19.26
C MET A 1 12.13 21.84 19.99
N ARG A 2 13.29 22.10 19.35
CA ARG A 2 14.63 21.91 19.97
C ARG A 2 14.82 22.62 21.31
N ASN A 3 14.41 23.89 21.41
CA ASN A 3 14.60 24.70 22.63
C ASN A 3 13.74 24.23 23.82
N ASN A 4 12.72 23.41 23.58
CA ASN A 4 11.85 22.88 24.63
C ASN A 4 12.23 21.44 25.02
N GLY A 5 13.37 20.91 24.54
CA GLY A 5 13.84 19.56 24.87
C GLY A 5 13.04 18.43 24.24
N PHE A 6 12.14 18.70 23.30
CA PHE A 6 11.39 17.66 22.61
C PHE A 6 12.27 16.91 21.62
N ALA A 7 12.22 15.57 21.68
CA ALA A 7 13.06 14.67 20.88
C ALA A 7 12.63 14.55 19.41
N GLY A 8 11.45 15.07 19.04
CA GLY A 8 10.95 14.93 17.68
C GLY A 8 9.65 15.68 17.44
N VAL A 9 9.09 15.44 16.26
CA VAL A 9 7.81 15.97 15.80
C VAL A 9 6.98 14.84 15.21
N MET A 10 5.66 14.95 15.34
CA MET A 10 4.69 14.08 14.69
C MET A 10 3.87 14.96 13.74
N VAL A 11 3.60 14.44 12.56
CA VAL A 11 2.77 15.10 11.54
C VAL A 11 1.61 14.17 11.22
N TRP A 12 0.41 14.75 11.13
CA TRP A 12 -0.77 14.08 10.62
C TRP A 12 -1.27 14.82 9.37
N SER A 13 -1.50 14.17 8.22
CA SER A 13 -1.02 12.84 7.83
C SER A 13 0.10 12.99 6.79
N VAL A 14 0.82 11.89 6.57
CA VAL A 14 1.89 11.85 5.58
C VAL A 14 1.36 12.23 4.19
N ASP A 15 0.12 11.86 3.85
CA ASP A 15 -0.52 12.01 2.53
C ASP A 15 -0.79 13.45 2.09
N LEU A 16 -0.67 14.41 3.01
CA LEU A 16 -0.80 15.83 2.70
C LEU A 16 0.53 16.46 2.27
N ASP A 17 1.63 15.69 2.25
CA ASP A 17 2.90 16.11 1.67
C ASP A 17 2.91 15.93 0.15
N ASP A 18 3.65 16.79 -0.55
CA ASP A 18 3.82 16.70 -2.00
C ASP A 18 4.90 15.66 -2.33
N PHE A 19 4.48 14.39 -2.29
CA PHE A 19 5.40 13.26 -2.39
C PHE A 19 6.16 13.17 -3.70
N ASP A 20 5.55 13.58 -4.81
CA ASP A 20 6.18 13.55 -6.13
C ASP A 20 6.88 14.86 -6.49
N GLY A 21 6.71 15.90 -5.67
CA GLY A 21 7.28 17.23 -5.93
C GLY A 21 6.63 17.94 -7.12
N THR A 22 5.37 17.59 -7.46
CA THR A 22 4.68 18.14 -8.64
C THR A 22 3.73 19.27 -8.30
N LYS A 23 3.36 19.46 -7.03
CA LYS A 23 2.33 20.42 -6.61
C LYS A 23 2.93 21.68 -5.99
N CYS A 24 4.02 21.54 -5.23
CA CYS A 24 4.70 22.62 -4.56
C CYS A 24 5.76 23.23 -5.47
N ARG A 25 5.42 24.33 -6.16
CA ARG A 25 6.30 25.11 -7.06
C ARG A 25 7.63 25.60 -6.45
N SER A 26 7.81 25.45 -5.13
CA SER A 26 8.99 25.91 -4.41
C SER A 26 10.07 24.84 -4.25
N SER A 27 9.81 23.59 -4.64
CA SER A 27 10.73 22.48 -4.40
C SER A 27 10.72 21.52 -5.59
N THR A 28 11.82 21.47 -6.33
CA THR A 28 12.14 20.36 -7.25
C THR A 28 12.46 19.07 -6.47
N GLU A 29 11.93 18.93 -5.26
CA GLU A 29 12.27 17.91 -4.29
C GLU A 29 10.99 17.21 -3.86
N SER A 30 10.95 15.90 -4.03
CA SER A 30 9.96 15.01 -3.43
C SER A 30 9.98 15.14 -1.89
N TYR A 31 8.81 15.08 -1.26
CA TYR A 31 8.62 15.13 0.20
C TYR A 31 9.10 16.45 0.86
N PRO A 32 8.63 17.62 0.40
CA PRO A 32 9.12 18.90 0.90
C PRO A 32 8.88 19.09 2.40
N LEU A 33 7.76 18.64 2.97
CA LEU A 33 7.48 18.77 4.40
C LEU A 33 8.44 17.92 5.24
N LEU A 34 8.61 16.65 4.87
CA LEU A 34 9.50 15.74 5.61
C LEU A 34 10.97 16.18 5.49
N ARG A 35 11.39 16.69 4.33
CA ARG A 35 12.72 17.27 4.14
C ARG A 35 12.93 18.53 4.97
N ALA A 36 11.93 19.40 5.05
CA ALA A 36 12.01 20.60 5.90
C ALA A 36 12.16 20.22 7.38
N ILE A 37 11.43 19.20 7.85
CA ILE A 37 11.56 18.66 9.20
C ILE A 37 12.97 18.11 9.43
N ASN A 38 13.50 17.30 8.50
CA ASN A 38 14.85 16.75 8.61
C ASN A 38 15.94 17.83 8.55
N ARG A 39 15.75 18.91 7.78
CA ARG A 39 16.64 20.09 7.77
C ARG A 39 16.58 20.83 9.11
N ALA A 40 15.38 21.00 9.65
CA ALA A 40 15.15 21.75 10.88
C ALA A 40 15.54 20.97 12.15
N LEU A 41 15.48 19.63 12.14
CA LEU A 41 15.70 18.76 13.31
C LEU A 41 16.93 17.85 13.21
N GLY A 42 17.41 17.59 12.00
CA GLY A 42 18.61 16.78 11.76
C GLY A 42 19.87 17.40 12.36
N PRO A 43 21.00 16.67 12.38
CA PRO A 43 22.27 17.21 12.84
C PRO A 43 22.55 18.51 12.08
N ARG A 44 22.85 19.61 12.80
CA ARG A 44 23.36 20.82 12.15
C ARG A 44 24.63 20.38 11.43
N ALA A 45 24.63 20.45 10.10
CA ALA A 45 25.87 20.32 9.35
C ALA A 45 26.76 21.47 9.79
N THR A 46 27.67 21.20 10.73
CA THR A 46 28.73 22.14 11.06
C THR A 46 29.53 22.34 9.78
N PRO A 47 29.69 23.57 9.27
CA PRO A 47 30.67 23.86 8.23
C PRO A 47 32.01 23.37 8.77
N GLY A 48 32.51 22.29 8.19
CA GLY A 48 33.66 21.57 8.74
C GLY A 48 34.83 22.51 8.91
N THR A 49 35.29 22.67 10.16
CA THR A 49 36.64 23.14 10.41
C THR A 49 37.59 22.11 9.80
N ARG A 50 38.16 22.48 8.65
CA ARG A 50 39.16 21.67 7.94
C ARG A 50 40.39 21.53 8.82
N ARG A 51 40.49 20.43 9.55
CA ARG A 51 41.73 20.03 10.22
C ARG A 51 42.71 19.51 9.16
N PRO A 52 43.95 20.01 9.09
CA PRO A 52 44.94 19.51 8.15
C PRO A 52 45.46 18.16 8.67
N GLY A 53 45.32 17.11 7.87
CA GLY A 53 45.76 15.75 8.20
C GLY A 53 44.62 14.74 8.06
N GLY A 54 44.62 14.02 6.95
CA GLY A 54 43.51 13.19 6.50
C GLY A 54 43.19 11.99 7.39
N ARG A 55 41.90 11.87 7.74
CA ARG A 55 41.07 10.66 7.66
C ARG A 55 39.64 11.11 7.88
N ILE A 56 38.70 10.75 7.01
CA ILE A 56 37.27 11.00 7.26
C ILE A 56 36.85 10.05 8.38
N VAL A 57 36.96 10.49 9.63
CA VAL A 57 36.31 9.83 10.74
C VAL A 57 34.87 10.30 10.72
N ARG A 58 34.00 9.50 10.07
CA ARG A 58 32.56 9.60 10.31
C ARG A 58 32.33 9.09 11.74
N THR A 59 32.42 9.98 12.73
CA THR A 59 31.78 9.76 14.02
C THR A 59 30.28 9.81 13.79
N THR A 60 29.71 8.67 13.41
CA THR A 60 28.29 8.45 13.60
C THR A 60 28.08 8.37 15.12
N PRO A 61 27.22 9.21 15.72
CA PRO A 61 26.73 8.90 17.05
C PRO A 61 25.96 7.58 16.94
N ASP A 62 26.31 6.61 17.78
CA ASP A 62 25.60 5.34 17.91
C ASP A 62 24.20 5.61 18.46
N ILE A 63 23.26 5.91 17.56
CA ILE A 63 21.85 6.03 17.87
C ILE A 63 21.32 4.59 17.93
N ARG A 64 21.48 3.95 19.09
CA ARG A 64 20.71 2.77 19.45
C ARG A 64 19.23 3.14 19.41
N THR A 65 18.55 2.73 18.35
CA THR A 65 17.09 2.82 18.25
C THR A 65 16.50 1.91 19.33
N PRO A 66 15.74 2.41 20.32
CA PRO A 66 15.02 1.53 21.23
C PRO A 66 13.99 0.72 20.43
N VAL A 67 14.03 -0.60 20.60
CA VAL A 67 13.09 -1.56 20.01
C VAL A 67 11.66 -1.16 20.42
N PRO A 68 10.70 -1.07 19.49
CA PRO A 68 9.31 -0.73 19.83
C PRO A 68 8.72 -1.76 20.78
N ARG A 69 8.29 -1.32 21.97
CA ARG A 69 7.49 -2.12 22.89
C ARG A 69 6.09 -2.27 22.30
N THR A 70 5.67 -3.49 22.00
CA THR A 70 4.32 -3.80 21.51
C THR A 70 3.27 -3.29 22.51
N ARG A 71 2.42 -2.36 22.05
CA ARG A 71 1.28 -1.83 22.80
C ARG A 71 0.13 -2.84 22.76
N PRO A 72 -0.54 -3.16 23.88
CA PRO A 72 -1.76 -3.95 23.84
C PRO A 72 -2.86 -3.20 23.09
N THR A 73 -3.41 -3.81 22.05
CA THR A 73 -4.55 -3.32 21.28
C THR A 73 -5.83 -3.71 22.01
N THR A 74 -6.52 -2.74 22.58
CA THR A 74 -7.94 -2.88 22.95
C THR A 74 -8.81 -2.60 21.72
N PRO A 75 -9.93 -3.32 21.52
CA PRO A 75 -10.89 -2.98 20.48
C PRO A 75 -11.78 -1.84 20.98
N ASP A 76 -11.76 -0.70 20.28
CA ASP A 76 -12.74 0.37 20.50
C ASP A 76 -13.79 0.27 19.39
N ASP A 77 -14.97 -0.19 19.82
CA ASP A 77 -16.22 -0.20 19.08
C ASP A 77 -16.85 1.19 19.23
N SER A 78 -17.02 1.93 18.12
CA SER A 78 -18.05 2.96 18.03
C SER A 78 -18.26 3.51 16.61
N THR A 79 -19.27 2.93 15.96
CA THR A 79 -20.44 3.63 15.39
C THR A 79 -20.22 4.79 14.39
N ILE A 80 -20.23 4.48 13.10
CA ILE A 80 -20.42 5.46 12.01
C ILE A 80 -21.90 5.83 11.89
N LYS A 81 -22.24 7.11 12.09
CA LYS A 81 -23.58 7.65 11.77
C LYS A 81 -23.69 7.95 10.27
N THR A 82 -24.60 7.23 9.61
CA THR A 82 -25.00 7.43 8.21
C THR A 82 -25.95 8.62 8.09
N GLN A 83 -25.64 9.61 7.23
CA GLN A 83 -26.61 10.62 6.78
C GLN A 83 -27.08 10.33 5.36
N THR A 84 -28.39 10.30 5.22
CA THR A 84 -29.20 10.00 4.05
C THR A 84 -29.61 11.29 3.34
N THR A 85 -29.46 11.35 2.01
CA THR A 85 -30.21 12.28 1.16
C THR A 85 -30.66 11.57 -0.13
N ARG A 86 -31.94 11.76 -0.47
CA ARG A 86 -32.69 11.05 -1.50
C ARG A 86 -32.53 11.66 -2.91
N LYS A 87 -32.73 10.77 -3.90
CA LYS A 87 -33.06 10.84 -5.35
C LYS A 87 -33.68 12.14 -5.93
N PRO A 88 -33.52 12.37 -7.26
CA PRO A 88 -34.42 11.83 -8.31
C PRO A 88 -33.64 11.08 -9.41
N ASP A 89 -33.94 9.83 -9.73
CA ASP A 89 -34.99 9.32 -10.64
C ASP A 89 -34.81 9.74 -12.12
N GLY A 90 -34.53 8.73 -12.94
CA GLY A 90 -34.20 8.84 -14.36
C GLY A 90 -34.08 7.42 -14.94
N THR A 91 -35.23 6.83 -15.20
CA THR A 91 -35.49 5.50 -15.76
C THR A 91 -34.90 5.32 -17.15
N THR A 92 -34.08 4.28 -17.35
CA THR A 92 -34.02 3.53 -18.62
C THR A 92 -33.71 2.06 -18.31
N ARG A 93 -34.68 1.18 -18.62
CA ARG A 93 -34.60 -0.27 -18.45
C ARG A 93 -33.96 -0.87 -19.71
N THR A 94 -32.70 -1.29 -19.61
CA THR A 94 -32.07 -2.12 -20.64
C THR A 94 -32.06 -3.56 -20.14
N GLU A 95 -32.81 -4.41 -20.82
CA GLU A 95 -32.95 -5.84 -20.51
C GLU A 95 -31.59 -6.53 -20.61
N THR A 96 -31.08 -7.01 -19.48
CA THR A 96 -29.85 -7.81 -19.43
C THR A 96 -30.22 -9.24 -19.11
N THR A 97 -30.14 -10.09 -20.13
CA THR A 97 -30.31 -11.55 -20.06
C THR A 97 -29.39 -12.12 -18.98
N THR A 98 -30.00 -12.62 -17.91
CA THR A 98 -29.35 -13.33 -16.81
C THR A 98 -28.76 -14.64 -17.32
N ARG A 99 -27.47 -14.64 -17.66
CA ARG A 99 -26.68 -15.88 -17.65
C ARG A 99 -26.38 -16.19 -16.19
N GLN A 100 -26.92 -17.30 -15.70
CA GLN A 100 -26.68 -17.83 -14.35
C GLN A 100 -25.18 -17.89 -14.08
N SER A 101 -24.73 -17.11 -13.08
CA SER A 101 -23.42 -17.28 -12.46
C SER A 101 -23.54 -18.42 -11.45
N THR A 102 -23.24 -19.64 -11.91
CA THR A 102 -23.07 -20.78 -11.03
C THR A 102 -21.73 -20.59 -10.31
N MET A 103 -21.76 -20.28 -9.02
CA MET A 103 -20.58 -20.40 -8.15
C MET A 103 -20.03 -21.83 -8.29
N PRO A 104 -18.78 -22.06 -8.75
CA PRO A 104 -18.18 -23.36 -8.60
C PRO A 104 -17.69 -23.48 -7.16
N GLN A 105 -18.52 -24.14 -6.34
CA GLN A 105 -18.11 -24.61 -5.02
C GLN A 105 -17.23 -25.86 -5.20
N SER A 106 -16.07 -25.80 -4.55
CA SER A 106 -15.13 -26.87 -4.18
C SER A 106 -15.50 -28.31 -4.59
N THR A 107 -14.81 -28.81 -5.62
CA THR A 107 -14.45 -30.23 -5.74
C THR A 107 -13.01 -30.33 -6.23
N ARG A 108 -12.11 -30.76 -5.33
CA ARG A 108 -10.74 -31.20 -5.64
C ARG A 108 -10.86 -32.45 -6.53
N PRO A 109 -10.16 -32.54 -7.69
CA PRO A 109 -8.70 -32.65 -7.70
C PRO A 109 -7.95 -31.91 -8.83
N GLY A 110 -6.86 -31.23 -8.46
CA GLY A 110 -5.82 -30.75 -9.38
C GLY A 110 -5.81 -29.24 -9.61
N GLY A 111 -5.19 -28.47 -8.70
CA GLY A 111 -4.79 -27.08 -8.97
C GLY A 111 -5.33 -25.98 -8.05
N THR A 112 -6.12 -26.29 -7.02
CA THR A 112 -6.64 -25.26 -6.10
C THR A 112 -5.53 -24.65 -5.25
N PHE A 113 -5.39 -23.32 -5.33
CA PHE A 113 -4.51 -22.52 -4.44
C PHE A 113 -5.02 -22.66 -2.99
N ASP A 114 -4.12 -23.06 -2.07
CA ASP A 114 -4.48 -23.33 -0.68
C ASP A 114 -4.26 -22.09 0.19
N CYS A 115 -5.36 -21.57 0.76
CA CYS A 115 -5.33 -20.41 1.65
C CYS A 115 -5.06 -20.78 3.12
N LEU A 116 -4.97 -22.06 3.49
CA LEU A 116 -4.82 -22.49 4.89
C LEU A 116 -3.46 -22.12 5.51
N ASN A 117 -2.44 -21.90 4.68
CA ASN A 117 -1.06 -21.64 5.13
C ASN A 117 -0.51 -20.31 4.60
N VAL A 118 -1.38 -19.37 4.25
CA VAL A 118 -1.01 -18.02 3.78
C VAL A 118 -1.85 -16.97 4.50
N ASP A 119 -1.30 -15.78 4.64
CA ASP A 119 -2.03 -14.64 5.18
C ASP A 119 -3.20 -14.23 4.27
N ASP A 120 -4.12 -13.42 4.82
CA ASP A 120 -5.19 -12.84 4.02
C ASP A 120 -4.61 -11.88 2.97
N GLY A 121 -5.10 -11.97 1.73
CA GLY A 121 -4.60 -11.14 0.65
C GLY A 121 -4.85 -11.68 -0.75
N THR A 122 -4.21 -11.03 -1.73
CA THR A 122 -4.38 -11.30 -3.16
C THR A 122 -3.17 -12.05 -3.72
N TYR A 123 -3.43 -13.19 -4.34
CA TYR A 123 -2.45 -14.15 -4.83
C TYR A 123 -2.68 -14.51 -6.30
N PRO A 124 -1.62 -14.89 -7.04
CA PRO A 124 -1.76 -15.37 -8.41
C PRO A 124 -2.54 -16.67 -8.44
N ASN A 125 -3.45 -16.81 -9.39
CA ASN A 125 -4.07 -18.09 -9.66
C ASN A 125 -3.08 -18.97 -10.48
N PRO A 126 -2.71 -20.17 -9.98
CA PRO A 126 -1.72 -21.03 -10.64
C PRO A 126 -2.21 -21.64 -11.96
N ASN A 127 -3.51 -21.70 -12.20
CA ASN A 127 -4.08 -22.36 -13.38
C ASN A 127 -4.51 -21.38 -14.47
N ASP A 128 -4.76 -20.11 -14.10
CA ASP A 128 -5.34 -19.13 -14.99
C ASP A 128 -4.93 -17.72 -14.60
N CYS A 129 -4.14 -17.05 -15.45
CA CYS A 129 -3.74 -15.68 -15.17
C CYS A 129 -4.83 -14.64 -15.42
N THR A 130 -5.91 -14.99 -16.11
CA THR A 130 -7.04 -14.09 -16.35
C THR A 130 -7.90 -13.92 -15.09
N GLY A 131 -7.45 -14.49 -13.96
CA GLY A 131 -7.98 -14.21 -12.64
C GLY A 131 -6.89 -14.31 -11.57
N TYR A 132 -7.33 -14.12 -10.34
CA TYR A 132 -6.50 -14.19 -9.14
C TYR A 132 -7.27 -14.85 -8.01
N VAL A 133 -6.55 -15.19 -6.93
CA VAL A 133 -7.13 -15.77 -5.72
C VAL A 133 -7.08 -14.74 -4.61
N GLN A 134 -8.20 -14.50 -3.95
CA GLN A 134 -8.28 -13.72 -2.73
C GLN A 134 -8.48 -14.67 -1.55
N CYS A 135 -7.52 -14.70 -0.63
CA CYS A 135 -7.61 -15.45 0.60
C CYS A 135 -8.22 -14.57 1.70
N ASN A 136 -9.33 -15.02 2.28
CA ASN A 136 -9.97 -14.39 3.43
C ASN A 136 -10.29 -15.49 4.47
N HIS A 137 -9.71 -15.41 5.67
CA HIS A 137 -9.89 -16.38 6.76
C HIS A 137 -9.68 -17.84 6.33
N GLY A 138 -8.63 -18.09 5.54
CA GLY A 138 -8.30 -19.43 5.03
C GLY A 138 -9.19 -19.93 3.88
N ILE A 139 -10.08 -19.09 3.36
CA ILE A 139 -10.97 -19.42 2.25
C ILE A 139 -10.46 -18.76 0.97
N ALA A 140 -10.28 -19.57 -0.08
CA ALA A 140 -9.87 -19.12 -1.41
C ALA A 140 -11.09 -18.67 -2.24
N HIS A 141 -11.07 -17.41 -2.67
CA HIS A 141 -12.03 -16.84 -3.61
C HIS A 141 -11.36 -16.57 -4.94
N ILE A 142 -11.84 -17.20 -6.02
CA ILE A 142 -11.33 -16.95 -7.37
C ILE A 142 -12.06 -15.74 -7.95
N MET A 143 -11.30 -14.73 -8.35
CA MET A 143 -11.82 -13.49 -8.92
C MET A 143 -11.29 -13.33 -10.35
N PRO A 144 -12.16 -13.18 -11.36
CA PRO A 144 -11.73 -12.91 -12.72
C PRO A 144 -11.24 -11.46 -12.86
N CYS A 145 -10.27 -11.26 -13.73
CA CYS A 145 -9.92 -9.95 -14.25
C CYS A 145 -10.96 -9.48 -15.26
N ALA A 146 -10.95 -8.18 -15.56
CA ALA A 146 -11.72 -7.67 -16.69
C ALA A 146 -11.24 -8.33 -18.01
N PRO A 147 -12.10 -8.47 -19.02
CA PRO A 147 -11.74 -9.11 -20.28
C PRO A 147 -10.49 -8.47 -20.91
N GLY A 148 -9.53 -9.31 -21.29
CA GLY A 148 -8.26 -8.89 -21.91
C GLY A 148 -7.17 -8.46 -20.92
N LEU A 149 -7.43 -8.47 -19.62
CA LEU A 149 -6.43 -8.22 -18.57
C LEU A 149 -5.93 -9.53 -17.93
N VAL A 150 -4.74 -9.47 -17.34
CA VAL A 150 -4.12 -10.56 -16.60
C VAL A 150 -3.63 -10.06 -15.25
N PHE A 151 -3.60 -10.95 -14.26
CA PHE A 151 -3.17 -10.57 -12.92
C PHE A 151 -1.67 -10.29 -12.86
N ASN A 152 -1.30 -9.11 -12.38
CA ASN A 152 0.09 -8.72 -12.12
C ASN A 152 0.48 -9.06 -10.66
N PRO A 153 1.34 -10.05 -10.41
CA PRO A 153 1.68 -10.49 -9.06
C PRO A 153 2.49 -9.45 -8.27
N LEU A 154 3.18 -8.53 -8.94
CA LEU A 154 3.97 -7.47 -8.32
C LEU A 154 3.08 -6.32 -7.84
N MET A 155 2.11 -5.94 -8.68
CA MET A 155 1.24 -4.81 -8.40
C MET A 155 -0.06 -5.20 -7.68
N LYS A 156 -0.39 -6.50 -7.63
CA LYS A 156 -1.58 -7.07 -6.99
C LYS A 156 -2.91 -6.61 -7.59
N TYR A 157 -2.92 -6.25 -8.88
CA TYR A 157 -4.12 -5.92 -9.65
C TYR A 157 -4.04 -6.49 -11.07
N CYS A 158 -5.17 -6.47 -11.77
CA CYS A 158 -5.25 -6.87 -13.18
C CYS A 158 -4.68 -5.78 -14.09
N ASP A 159 -3.69 -6.13 -14.88
CA ASP A 159 -2.94 -5.24 -15.76
C ASP A 159 -2.97 -5.77 -17.19
N TRP A 160 -2.46 -4.99 -18.12
CA TRP A 160 -2.34 -5.41 -19.49
C TRP A 160 -1.31 -6.55 -19.65
N PRO A 161 -1.53 -7.51 -20.56
CA PRO A 161 -0.62 -8.64 -20.77
C PRO A 161 0.83 -8.26 -21.04
N TYR A 162 1.09 -7.12 -21.69
CA TYR A 162 2.45 -6.65 -21.97
C TYR A 162 3.24 -6.29 -20.70
N ASN A 163 2.57 -5.96 -19.58
CA ASN A 163 3.18 -5.71 -18.28
C ASN A 163 3.45 -7.00 -17.49
N VAL A 164 2.93 -8.16 -17.96
CA VAL A 164 3.05 -9.46 -17.30
C VAL A 164 3.52 -10.52 -18.32
N PRO A 165 4.76 -10.44 -18.82
CA PRO A 165 5.24 -11.27 -19.93
C PRO A 165 5.30 -12.77 -19.61
N ASN A 166 5.32 -13.12 -18.31
CA ASN A 166 5.39 -14.51 -17.85
C ASN A 166 4.02 -15.20 -17.79
N CYS A 167 2.95 -14.50 -18.13
CA CYS A 167 1.64 -15.10 -18.27
C CYS A 167 1.34 -15.41 -19.73
N LYS A 168 1.03 -16.68 -20.03
CA LYS A 168 0.47 -17.09 -21.31
C LYS A 168 -1.01 -17.37 -21.13
N VAL A 169 -1.85 -16.49 -21.69
CA VAL A 169 -3.29 -16.71 -21.79
C VAL A 169 -3.48 -17.85 -22.79
N ASN A 170 -4.05 -18.97 -22.35
CA ASN A 170 -4.19 -20.19 -23.14
C ASN A 170 -5.64 -20.39 -23.59
#